data_AF-A0A0D3IQV2-F1
#
_entry.id   AF-A0A0D3IQV2-F1
#
_cell.length_a   1.000
_cell.length_b   1.000
_cell.length_c   1.000
_cell.angle_alpha   90.00
_cell.angle_beta   90.00
_cell.angle_gamma   90.00
#
_symmetry.space_group_name_H-M   'P 1'
#
loop_
_entity.id
_entity.type
_entity.pdbx_description
1 polymer ?
#
loop_
_entity_poly.entity_id
_entity_poly.type
_entity_poly.pdbx_seq_one_letter_code
_entity_poly.pdbx_strand_id
1 'polypeptide(L)' 'EPALALTSEEPGWVPNNERRGCNICQKKFGLLRRKHHCRLCGEVICGDCS' A
#
# COMPACT_ATOMS: atom_id res chain seq x y z
N GLU A 1 -1.80 -7.49 34.74
CA GLU A 1 -2.19 -7.44 33.32
C GLU A 1 -1.58 -6.21 32.68
N PRO A 2 -0.61 -6.33 31.75
CA PRO A 2 -0.09 -5.16 31.04
C PRO A 2 -0.69 -5.01 29.64
N ALA A 3 -1.71 -4.17 29.53
CA ALA A 3 -2.25 -3.62 28.29
C ALA A 3 -1.42 -2.40 27.84
N LEU A 4 -0.17 -2.64 27.42
CA LEU A 4 0.61 -1.66 26.67
C LEU A 4 1.15 -2.32 25.40
N ALA A 5 0.24 -2.65 24.48
CA ALA A 5 0.61 -2.67 23.08
C ALA A 5 0.89 -1.21 22.70
N LEU A 6 2.16 -0.81 22.79
CA LEU A 6 2.68 0.29 22.00
C LEU A 6 2.45 -0.11 20.54
N THR A 7 1.28 0.19 19.97
CA THR A 7 1.15 0.18 18.52
C THR A 7 2.01 1.33 18.06
N SER A 8 3.28 1.02 17.82
CA SER A 8 4.15 1.76 16.92
C SER A 8 3.45 1.77 15.57
N GLU A 9 2.50 2.68 15.42
CA GLU A 9 2.05 3.13 14.13
C GLU A 9 3.29 3.77 13.50
N GLU A 10 4.05 3.00 12.72
CA GLU A 10 4.81 3.55 11.60
C GLU A 10 3.83 3.51 10.42
N PRO A 11 3.02 4.56 10.22
CA PRO A 11 1.97 4.53 9.22
C PRO A 11 2.61 4.92 7.88
N GLY A 12 2.61 3.99 6.94
CA GLY A 12 2.73 4.43 5.56
C GLY A 12 2.91 3.30 4.58
N TRP A 13 3.87 2.41 4.84
CA TRP A 13 4.26 1.48 3.79
C TRP A 13 3.36 0.25 3.72
N VAL A 14 2.36 0.30 2.84
CA VAL A 14 1.44 -0.81 2.62
C VAL A 14 2.16 -1.93 1.87
N PRO A 15 2.25 -3.15 2.41
CA PRO A 15 2.91 -4.24 1.71
C PRO A 15 2.14 -4.61 0.44
N ASN A 16 2.88 -4.89 -0.64
CA ASN A 16 2.28 -5.22 -1.94
C ASN A 16 1.27 -6.36 -1.86
N ASN A 17 1.43 -7.32 -0.94
CA ASN A 17 0.54 -8.46 -0.81
C ASN A 17 -0.87 -8.11 -0.29
N GLU A 18 -0.99 -6.98 0.40
CA GLU A 18 -2.26 -6.52 0.98
C GLU A 18 -3.16 -5.83 -0.06
N ARG A 19 -2.57 -5.33 -1.15
CA ARG A 19 -3.28 -4.66 -2.23
C ARG A 19 -3.35 -5.50 -3.49
N ARG A 20 -4.58 -5.81 -3.89
CA ARG A 20 -4.90 -6.51 -5.16
C ARG A 20 -5.11 -5.55 -6.34
N GLY A 21 -5.29 -4.26 -6.08
CA GLY A 21 -5.46 -3.22 -7.08
C GLY A 21 -4.91 -1.88 -6.62
N CYS A 22 -4.79 -0.95 -7.58
CA CYS A 22 -4.26 0.39 -7.34
C CYS A 22 -5.18 1.17 -6.39
N ASN A 23 -4.60 1.81 -5.38
CA ASN A 23 -5.37 2.59 -4.41
C ASN A 23 -6.13 3.78 -5.03
N ILE A 24 -5.66 4.31 -6.15
CA ILE A 24 -6.28 5.47 -6.83
C ILE A 24 -7.35 5.02 -7.81
N CYS A 25 -6.99 4.22 -8.82
CA CYS A 25 -7.92 3.84 -9.89
C CYS A 25 -8.65 2.51 -9.66
N GLN A 26 -8.35 1.79 -8.57
CA GLN A 26 -8.95 0.50 -8.20
C GLN A 26 -8.76 -0.63 -9.24
N LYS A 27 -7.95 -0.40 -10.28
CA LYS A 27 -7.61 -1.41 -11.29
C LYS A 27 -6.73 -2.49 -10.67
N LYS A 28 -7.05 -3.76 -10.93
CA LYS A 28 -6.26 -4.90 -10.44
C LYS A 28 -4.84 -4.87 -11.00
N PHE A 29 -3.89 -5.24 -10.14
CA PHE A 29 -2.52 -5.50 -10.56
C PHE A 29 -2.45 -6.84 -11.29
N GLY A 30 -1.51 -6.95 -12.23
CA GLY A 30 -1.29 -8.14 -13.04
C GLY A 30 0.03 -8.06 -13.77
N LEU A 31 0.29 -8.98 -14.70
CA LEU A 31 1.56 -9.06 -15.43
C LEU A 31 1.93 -7.76 -16.16
N LEU A 32 0.93 -7.06 -16.72
CA LEU A 32 1.11 -5.79 -17.42
C LEU A 32 1.01 -4.55 -16.51
N ARG A 33 0.42 -4.68 -15.31
CA ARG A 33 0.21 -3.57 -14.38
C ARG A 33 0.97 -3.84 -13.09
N ARG A 34 2.22 -3.36 -13.06
CA ARG A 34 3.12 -3.49 -11.91
C ARG A 34 2.68 -2.59 -10.76
N LYS A 35 3.08 -2.98 -9.56
CA LYS A 35 2.82 -2.27 -8.30
C LYS A 35 3.90 -1.22 -8.08
N HIS A 36 3.49 -0.03 -7.71
CA HIS A 36 4.33 1.11 -7.33
C HIS A 36 3.88 1.59 -5.96
N HIS A 37 4.78 2.17 -5.19
CA HIS A 37 4.45 2.74 -3.90
C HIS A 37 4.44 4.27 -3.99
N CYS A 38 3.40 4.89 -3.45
CA CYS A 38 3.37 6.34 -3.32
C CYS A 38 4.42 6.78 -2.31
N ARG A 39 5.29 7.73 -2.67
CA ARG A 39 6.31 8.24 -1.74
C ARG A 39 5.73 9.16 -0.66
N LEU A 40 4.51 9.66 -0.85
CA LEU A 40 3.85 10.58 0.07
C LEU A 40 3.10 9.85 1.19
N CYS A 41 2.40 8.76 0.85
CA CYS A 41 1.55 8.03 1.80
C CYS A 41 1.91 6.54 1.94
N GLY A 42 2.83 6.01 1.12
CA GLY A 42 3.26 4.60 1.12
C GLY A 42 2.23 3.58 0.63
N GLU A 43 1.10 4.04 0.06
CA GLU A 43 0.08 3.18 -0.55
C GLU A 43 0.52 2.55 -1.88
N VAL A 44 -0.11 1.44 -2.24
CA VAL A 44 0.18 0.71 -3.48
C VAL A 44 -0.67 1.24 -4.64
N ILE A 45 0.00 1.78 -5.65
CA ILE A 45 -0.57 2.39 -6.86
C ILE A 45 -0.01 1.74 -8.14
N CYS A 46 -0.61 2.02 -9.30
CA CYS A 46 -0.03 1.59 -10.58
C CYS A 46 0.82 2.71 -11.22
N GLY A 47 1.61 2.39 -12.24
CA GLY A 47 2.45 3.38 -12.93
C GLY A 47 1.69 4.52 -13.59
N ASP A 48 0.44 4.29 -14.05
CA ASP A 48 -0.47 5.37 -14.50
C ASP A 48 -0.85 6.36 -13.38
N CYS A 49 -0.75 5.94 -12.13
CA CYS A 49 -1.22 6.67 -10.97
C CYS A 49 -0.08 7.11 -10.03
N SER A 50 1.19 6.88 -10.41
CA SER A 50 2.36 7.26 -9.63
C SER A 50 2.72 8.72 -9.78
#